data_AF-A0A5F9CCF2-F1
#
_entry.id   AF-A0A5F9CCF2-F1
#
_cell.length_a   1.000
_cell.length_b   1.000
_cell.length_c   1.000
_cell.angle_alpha   90.00
_cell.angle_beta   90.00
_cell.angle_gamma   90.00
#
_symmetry.space_group_name_H-M   'P 1'
#
loop_
_entity.id
_entity.type
_entity.pdbx_description
1 polymer ?
#
loop_
_entity_poly.entity_id
_entity_poly.type
_entity_poly.pdbx_seq_one_letter_code
_entity_poly.pdbx_strand_id
1 'polypeptide(L)'
;LVLFLTFHCLSSQKSFYDASYEPLHEDCMNKVVSLSTSETSVSPNLTFQENVVAVTASGKILKKRRLSLNQPITDVDLETNVSDPEEGIIKPRSVPYTFQRNMRYKYLRIIKQEFTLNDALNQSLVRDTSDQYLRAAPLQNLGDAVKFDMGVYMTSEDSILPVTLRISQTPLFVSAQNEDEPVLLKEMPETPRIITDSESDILFFWETQGNKNYFKSAANPQLFIATKPEHLVHMARGLPSMTDFQIS
;
A
#
# COMPACT_ATOMS: atom_id res chain seq x y z
N LEU A 1 68.07 24.66 2.06
CA LEU A 1 68.27 23.29 2.61
C LEU A 1 66.87 22.71 2.82
N VAL A 2 66.44 21.62 2.18
CA VAL A 2 67.02 20.25 2.17
C VAL A 2 66.87 19.63 3.57
N LEU A 3 66.18 18.50 3.81
CA LEU A 3 65.74 17.40 2.92
C LEU A 3 64.38 16.83 3.37
N PHE A 4 63.61 16.25 2.44
CA PHE A 4 62.47 15.36 2.74
C PHE A 4 62.93 14.07 3.45
N LEU A 5 62.04 13.44 4.22
CA LEU A 5 61.98 11.98 4.30
C LEU A 5 60.56 11.52 4.66
N THR A 6 59.90 10.89 3.69
CA THR A 6 58.66 10.14 3.88
C THR A 6 58.96 8.81 4.59
N PHE A 7 58.08 8.38 5.48
CA PHE A 7 58.05 6.99 5.93
C PHE A 7 56.64 6.42 5.77
N HIS A 8 56.49 5.58 4.74
CA HIS A 8 55.34 4.71 4.57
C HIS A 8 55.85 3.29 4.84
N CYS A 9 55.31 2.62 5.85
CA CYS A 9 55.67 1.25 6.19
C CYS A 9 54.39 0.41 6.31
N LEU A 10 54.05 -0.30 5.23
CA LEU A 10 53.22 -1.50 5.33
C LEU A 10 54.13 -2.71 5.50
N SER A 11 53.92 -3.45 6.58
CA SER A 11 54.32 -4.86 6.71
C SER A 11 53.14 -5.55 7.42
N SER A 12 52.41 -6.52 6.88
CA SER A 12 52.72 -7.73 6.08
C SER A 12 52.99 -8.99 6.95
N GLN A 13 52.04 -9.93 6.88
CA GLN A 13 52.09 -11.33 7.37
C GLN A 13 52.19 -11.51 8.91
N LYS A 14 51.68 -12.59 9.53
CA LYS A 14 51.10 -13.85 9.00
C LYS A 14 50.09 -14.44 9.99
N SER A 15 49.13 -15.21 9.49
CA SER A 15 48.26 -16.10 10.28
C SER A 15 49.03 -17.29 10.85
N PHE A 16 48.64 -17.76 12.05
CA PHE A 16 48.95 -19.10 12.55
C PHE A 16 47.72 -19.66 13.29
N TYR A 17 47.47 -20.95 13.10
CA TYR A 17 46.23 -21.66 13.46
C TYR A 17 46.10 -21.95 14.95
N ASP A 18 44.88 -22.18 15.42
CA ASP A 18 44.54 -23.53 15.90
C ASP A 18 43.14 -23.94 15.40
N ALA A 19 42.94 -25.24 15.17
CA ALA A 19 41.73 -25.82 14.61
C ALA A 19 41.20 -26.93 15.51
N SER A 20 40.03 -26.70 16.11
CA SER A 20 39.26 -27.72 16.82
C SER A 20 37.90 -27.91 16.17
N TYR A 21 37.87 -28.74 15.13
CA TYR A 21 36.66 -29.48 14.78
C TYR A 21 36.45 -30.56 15.85
N GLU A 22 35.26 -30.59 16.46
CA GLU A 22 34.76 -31.76 17.18
C GLU A 22 33.54 -32.36 16.47
N PRO A 23 33.28 -33.67 16.63
CA PRO A 23 32.98 -34.47 15.45
C PRO A 23 31.48 -34.60 15.15
N LEU A 24 31.14 -34.53 13.86
CA LEU A 24 29.92 -35.16 13.37
C LEU A 24 30.08 -36.68 13.51
N HIS A 25 29.22 -37.31 14.30
CA HIS A 25 29.15 -38.75 14.39
C HIS A 25 28.33 -39.29 13.21
N GLU A 26 29.02 -39.76 12.19
CA GLU A 26 28.49 -40.81 11.31
C GLU A 26 28.77 -42.17 11.97
N ASP A 27 27.77 -43.04 12.02
CA ASP A 27 27.90 -44.42 11.54
C ASP A 27 26.54 -45.12 11.54
N CYS A 28 26.00 -45.43 10.36
CA CYS A 28 25.83 -46.81 9.95
C CYS A 28 25.47 -46.89 8.45
N MET A 29 26.34 -47.53 7.68
CA MET A 29 26.21 -47.75 6.24
C MET A 29 24.94 -48.52 5.86
N ASN A 30 24.40 -48.24 4.66
CA ASN A 30 24.20 -49.31 3.68
C ASN A 30 24.27 -48.83 2.21
N LYS A 31 25.21 -49.43 1.49
CA LYS A 31 25.37 -49.50 0.01
C LYS A 31 24.01 -49.78 -0.69
N VAL A 32 23.71 -49.35 -1.92
CA VAL A 32 24.32 -49.67 -3.24
C VAL A 32 23.86 -48.58 -4.24
N VAL A 33 24.71 -47.73 -4.82
CA VAL A 33 25.42 -47.82 -6.14
C VAL A 33 24.55 -47.78 -7.42
N SER A 34 24.90 -46.84 -8.33
CA SER A 34 24.64 -46.77 -9.79
C SER A 34 23.21 -46.47 -10.30
N LEU A 35 22.98 -45.85 -11.47
CA LEU A 35 23.74 -44.86 -12.29
C LEU A 35 22.84 -44.44 -13.47
N SER A 36 22.77 -43.14 -13.82
CA SER A 36 22.29 -42.61 -15.14
C SER A 36 20.79 -42.90 -15.51
N THR A 37 20.11 -42.28 -16.47
CA THR A 37 20.36 -41.24 -17.51
C THR A 37 19.07 -40.39 -17.73
N SER A 38 19.18 -39.35 -18.56
CA SER A 38 18.12 -38.83 -19.47
C SER A 38 17.18 -37.71 -18.98
N GLU A 39 17.22 -36.62 -19.73
CA GLU A 39 16.19 -35.57 -19.79
C GLU A 39 14.87 -36.10 -20.40
N THR A 40 13.74 -35.44 -20.11
CA THR A 40 12.77 -34.89 -21.12
C THR A 40 11.34 -34.78 -20.55
N SER A 41 10.95 -33.54 -20.22
CA SER A 41 9.62 -32.88 -20.37
C SER A 41 8.25 -33.53 -20.01
N VAL A 42 7.24 -32.64 -19.95
CA VAL A 42 5.79 -32.88 -19.90
C VAL A 42 5.18 -33.32 -18.55
N SER A 43 4.68 -32.34 -17.80
CA SER A 43 3.55 -32.50 -16.88
C SER A 43 2.27 -32.84 -17.66
N PRO A 44 1.34 -33.67 -17.13
CA PRO A 44 0.25 -33.06 -16.35
C PRO A 44 -0.45 -33.95 -15.29
N ASN A 45 -1.36 -33.30 -14.56
CA ASN A 45 -2.57 -33.82 -13.88
C ASN A 45 -2.45 -34.60 -12.55
N LEU A 46 -2.96 -33.91 -11.52
CA LEU A 46 -3.34 -34.44 -10.22
C LEU A 46 -4.43 -35.52 -10.33
N THR A 47 -4.21 -36.68 -9.72
CA THR A 47 -5.24 -37.68 -9.46
C THR A 47 -5.88 -37.43 -8.10
N PHE A 48 -7.20 -37.24 -8.06
CA PHE A 48 -7.94 -36.98 -6.82
C PHE A 48 -8.01 -38.25 -5.95
N GLN A 49 -7.82 -38.07 -4.64
CA GLN A 49 -7.84 -39.17 -3.68
C GLN A 49 -9.28 -39.64 -3.42
N GLU A 50 -9.56 -40.89 -3.74
CA GLU A 50 -10.77 -41.60 -3.34
C GLU A 50 -10.73 -41.90 -1.84
N ASN A 51 -11.83 -41.67 -1.13
CA ASN A 51 -12.02 -42.29 0.18
C ASN A 51 -13.49 -42.68 0.40
N VAL A 52 -13.68 -43.94 0.75
CA VAL A 52 -14.95 -44.65 0.78
C VAL A 52 -15.62 -44.52 2.16
N VAL A 53 -16.92 -44.23 2.19
CA VAL A 53 -17.80 -44.56 3.33
C VAL A 53 -19.07 -45.19 2.78
N ALA A 54 -19.48 -46.33 3.34
CA ALA A 54 -20.49 -47.20 2.75
C ALA A 54 -21.66 -47.50 3.71
N VAL A 55 -22.87 -47.62 3.13
CA VAL A 55 -24.14 -48.17 3.70
C VAL A 55 -24.68 -47.41 4.95
N THR A 56 -25.97 -47.19 5.23
CA THR A 56 -27.31 -47.71 4.82
C THR A 56 -28.30 -46.51 4.68
N ALA A 57 -29.56 -46.56 4.21
CA ALA A 57 -30.40 -47.52 3.46
C ALA A 57 -31.62 -46.77 2.84
N SER A 58 -32.51 -47.52 2.17
CA SER A 58 -33.93 -47.20 1.87
C SER A 58 -34.32 -45.79 1.37
N GLY A 59 -34.42 -45.66 0.04
CA GLY A 59 -35.74 -45.40 -0.56
C GLY A 59 -36.18 -43.95 -0.81
N LYS A 60 -35.68 -43.32 -1.88
CA LYS A 60 -36.46 -42.72 -3.00
C LYS A 60 -35.52 -42.03 -3.99
N ILE A 61 -35.39 -42.59 -5.20
CA ILE A 61 -34.52 -42.04 -6.25
C ILE A 61 -35.22 -40.86 -6.94
N LEU A 62 -34.84 -39.63 -6.58
CA LEU A 62 -35.17 -38.44 -7.37
C LEU A 62 -34.28 -38.41 -8.63
N LYS A 63 -34.90 -38.59 -9.80
CA LYS A 63 -34.23 -38.60 -11.11
C LYS A 63 -33.58 -37.23 -11.39
N LYS A 64 -32.26 -37.12 -11.19
CA LYS A 64 -31.50 -35.95 -11.67
C LYS A 64 -31.54 -35.93 -13.20
N ARG A 65 -32.19 -34.92 -13.78
CA ARG A 65 -32.15 -34.69 -15.24
C ARG A 65 -30.74 -34.26 -15.63
N ARG A 66 -30.13 -35.00 -16.56
CA ARG A 66 -28.84 -34.66 -17.16
C ARG A 66 -29.10 -33.64 -18.27
N LEU A 67 -28.69 -32.39 -18.09
CA LEU A 67 -28.78 -31.37 -19.14
C LEU A 67 -27.74 -31.67 -20.22
N SER A 68 -28.19 -32.14 -21.38
CA SER A 68 -27.38 -32.30 -22.58
C SER A 68 -27.59 -31.09 -23.49
N LEU A 69 -26.54 -30.29 -23.72
CA LEU A 69 -26.55 -29.21 -24.70
C LEU A 69 -26.38 -29.80 -26.10
N ASN A 70 -27.49 -30.05 -26.79
CA ASN A 70 -27.52 -30.36 -28.21
C ASN A 70 -28.37 -29.30 -28.93
N GLN A 71 -27.73 -28.28 -29.49
CA GLN A 71 -28.36 -27.36 -30.44
C GLN A 71 -28.04 -27.82 -31.87
N PRO A 72 -29.06 -28.04 -32.71
CA PRO A 72 -29.03 -27.68 -34.11
C PRO A 72 -29.78 -26.36 -34.32
N ILE A 73 -29.21 -25.48 -35.14
CA ILE A 73 -29.82 -24.21 -35.54
C ILE A 73 -30.95 -24.52 -36.54
N THR A 74 -32.15 -23.99 -36.27
CA THR A 74 -33.18 -23.81 -37.29
C THR A 74 -33.83 -22.44 -37.07
N ASP A 75 -33.93 -21.69 -38.15
CA ASP A 75 -34.57 -20.37 -38.25
C ASP A 75 -36.11 -20.49 -38.20
N VAL A 76 -36.81 -19.34 -38.21
CA VAL A 76 -38.27 -19.11 -38.36
C VAL A 76 -39.01 -18.54 -37.13
N ASP A 77 -39.61 -17.38 -37.41
CA ASP A 77 -40.66 -16.60 -36.76
C ASP A 77 -40.45 -15.91 -35.39
N LEU A 78 -40.37 -14.58 -35.49
CA LEU A 78 -40.89 -13.65 -34.49
C LEU A 78 -42.40 -13.89 -34.31
N GLU A 79 -42.85 -14.00 -33.06
CA GLU A 79 -44.05 -13.27 -32.65
C GLU A 79 -44.06 -12.96 -31.14
N THR A 80 -44.96 -12.06 -30.74
CA THR A 80 -44.85 -11.24 -29.52
C THR A 80 -45.63 -11.82 -28.32
N ASN A 81 -45.23 -11.45 -27.09
CA ASN A 81 -46.05 -10.67 -26.14
C ASN A 81 -45.60 -10.79 -24.65
N VAL A 82 -45.06 -9.68 -24.15
CA VAL A 82 -45.30 -9.02 -22.84
C VAL A 82 -46.02 -9.81 -21.72
N SER A 83 -45.33 -10.07 -20.59
CA SER A 83 -45.66 -9.55 -19.23
C SER A 83 -44.79 -10.18 -18.11
N ASP A 84 -44.02 -9.33 -17.40
CA ASP A 84 -43.58 -9.31 -15.97
C ASP A 84 -43.32 -10.63 -15.17
N PRO A 85 -42.30 -10.67 -14.28
CA PRO A 85 -42.30 -9.84 -13.05
C PRO A 85 -40.96 -9.20 -12.65
N GLU A 86 -41.04 -8.28 -11.69
CA GLU A 86 -39.95 -7.60 -10.97
C GLU A 86 -38.67 -8.45 -10.70
N GLU A 87 -37.65 -8.31 -11.54
CA GLU A 87 -36.28 -8.67 -11.15
C GLU A 87 -35.57 -7.44 -10.58
N GLY A 88 -35.38 -7.45 -9.25
CA GLY A 88 -34.56 -6.45 -8.56
C GLY A 88 -33.12 -6.50 -9.05
N ILE A 89 -32.76 -5.59 -9.95
CA ILE A 89 -31.43 -5.51 -10.58
C ILE A 89 -30.36 -5.28 -9.50
N ILE A 90 -29.70 -6.37 -9.08
CA ILE A 90 -28.55 -6.32 -8.19
C ILE A 90 -27.42 -5.61 -8.95
N LYS A 91 -27.23 -4.32 -8.68
CA LYS A 91 -26.06 -3.58 -9.18
C LYS A 91 -24.79 -4.27 -8.66
N PRO A 92 -23.87 -4.76 -9.52
CA PRO A 92 -22.61 -5.29 -9.07
C PRO A 92 -21.75 -4.18 -8.46
N ARG A 93 -21.51 -4.22 -7.15
CA ARG A 93 -20.60 -3.31 -6.45
C ARG A 93 -19.14 -3.72 -6.70
N SER A 94 -18.68 -3.53 -7.93
CA SER A 94 -17.29 -3.78 -8.32
C SER A 94 -16.94 -3.01 -9.60
N VAL A 95 -16.87 -1.69 -9.50
CA VAL A 95 -16.09 -0.90 -10.47
C VAL A 95 -14.70 -0.71 -9.85
N PRO A 96 -13.60 -1.05 -10.54
CA PRO A 96 -12.27 -0.58 -10.15
C PRO A 96 -12.29 0.95 -10.05
N TYR A 97 -11.35 1.58 -9.34
CA TYR A 97 -11.24 3.04 -9.27
C TYR A 97 -10.90 3.63 -10.66
N THR A 98 -11.91 3.75 -11.52
CA THR A 98 -11.83 4.45 -12.79
C THR A 98 -11.83 5.92 -12.48
N PHE A 99 -10.66 6.53 -12.61
CA PHE A 99 -10.37 7.96 -12.45
C PHE A 99 -11.54 8.83 -12.91
N GLN A 100 -12.36 9.30 -11.95
CA GLN A 100 -13.58 10.04 -12.22
C GLN A 100 -13.22 11.46 -12.67
N ARG A 101 -12.95 11.64 -13.97
CA ARG A 101 -12.74 12.97 -14.54
C ARG A 101 -13.90 13.88 -14.19
N ASN A 102 -13.59 15.07 -13.68
CA ASN A 102 -14.50 16.08 -13.14
C ASN A 102 -14.92 15.89 -11.66
N MET A 103 -14.09 15.26 -10.82
CA MET A 103 -14.31 15.37 -9.37
C MET A 103 -14.16 16.83 -8.93
N ARG A 104 -15.08 17.28 -8.07
CA ARG A 104 -15.07 18.62 -7.47
C ARG A 104 -15.24 18.50 -5.98
N TYR A 105 -14.23 18.95 -5.26
CA TYR A 105 -14.16 18.93 -3.81
C TYR A 105 -14.56 20.31 -3.30
N LYS A 106 -15.67 20.42 -2.57
CA LYS A 106 -16.14 21.69 -2.00
C LYS A 106 -15.69 21.82 -0.55
N TYR A 107 -14.99 22.89 -0.22
CA TYR A 107 -14.56 23.17 1.16
C TYR A 107 -15.77 23.32 2.10
N LEU A 108 -15.67 22.71 3.29
CA LEU A 108 -16.67 22.83 4.35
C LEU A 108 -16.17 23.70 5.51
N ARG A 109 -15.13 23.23 6.22
CA ARG A 109 -14.58 23.85 7.44
C ARG A 109 -13.26 23.21 7.84
N ILE A 110 -12.55 23.84 8.78
CA ILE A 110 -11.47 23.20 9.54
C ILE A 110 -12.10 22.25 10.57
N ILE A 111 -11.55 21.03 10.70
CA ILE A 111 -12.00 19.99 11.65
C ILE A 111 -10.99 19.67 12.75
N LYS A 112 -9.71 20.01 12.56
CA LYS A 112 -8.65 19.99 13.57
C LYS A 112 -7.74 21.20 13.35
N GLN A 113 -7.29 21.84 14.43
CA GLN A 113 -6.44 23.04 14.41
C GLN A 113 -5.21 22.82 15.27
N GLU A 114 -4.10 23.44 14.86
CA GLU A 114 -2.81 23.46 15.56
C GLU A 114 -2.29 22.10 16.07
N PHE A 115 -2.69 20.99 15.44
CA PHE A 115 -2.30 19.65 15.87
C PHE A 115 -0.94 19.25 15.30
N THR A 116 -0.27 18.34 15.98
CA THR A 116 1.01 17.77 15.57
C THR A 116 0.82 16.38 14.97
N LEU A 117 1.74 15.99 14.07
CA LEU A 117 1.82 14.65 13.51
C LEU A 117 3.09 13.97 14.03
N ASN A 118 2.92 12.84 14.70
CA ASN A 118 4.00 11.99 15.19
C ASN A 118 3.95 10.65 14.46
N ASP A 119 5.08 10.17 13.96
CA ASP A 119 5.14 8.87 13.25
C ASP A 119 5.18 7.67 14.22
N ALA A 120 5.24 6.46 13.66
CA ALA A 120 5.29 5.21 14.43
C ALA A 120 6.52 5.06 15.36
N LEU A 121 7.55 5.90 15.21
CA LEU A 121 8.72 5.98 16.11
C LEU A 121 8.60 7.11 17.15
N ASN A 122 7.41 7.74 17.26
CA ASN A 122 7.15 8.94 18.04
C ASN A 122 8.02 10.14 17.64
N GLN A 123 8.44 10.22 16.38
CA GLN A 123 9.14 11.39 15.84
C GLN A 123 8.10 12.38 15.32
N SER A 124 8.20 13.63 15.74
CA SER A 124 7.31 14.70 15.28
C SER A 124 7.74 15.18 13.90
N LEU A 125 6.79 15.59 13.07
CA LEU A 125 7.10 16.31 11.84
C LEU A 125 7.62 17.72 12.18
N VAL A 126 8.79 18.04 11.63
CA VAL A 126 9.47 19.33 11.76
C VAL A 126 9.80 19.89 10.37
N ARG A 127 10.09 21.19 10.29
CA ARG A 127 10.74 21.75 9.09
C ARG A 127 12.15 21.15 8.94
N ASP A 128 12.54 20.90 7.69
CA ASP A 128 13.93 20.65 7.35
C ASP A 128 14.76 21.95 7.48
N THR A 129 16.09 21.83 7.53
CA THR A 129 17.05 22.94 7.57
C THR A 129 16.91 23.95 6.42
N SER A 130 16.30 23.56 5.32
CA SER A 130 15.96 24.40 4.17
C SER A 130 14.63 25.18 4.30
N ASP A 131 13.82 24.90 5.34
CA ASP A 131 12.41 25.31 5.52
C ASP A 131 11.44 24.93 4.38
N GLN A 132 11.91 24.39 3.26
CA GLN A 132 11.09 24.02 2.10
C GLN A 132 10.38 22.67 2.25
N TYR A 133 10.98 21.77 3.02
CA TYR A 133 10.52 20.39 3.20
C TYR A 133 10.17 20.08 4.66
N LEU A 134 9.53 18.94 4.86
CA LEU A 134 9.29 18.34 6.16
C LEU A 134 10.22 17.15 6.37
N ARG A 135 10.61 16.89 7.62
CA ARG A 135 11.28 15.65 8.04
C ARG A 135 10.70 15.19 9.38
N ALA A 136 10.86 13.91 9.70
CA ALA A 136 10.59 13.40 11.04
C ALA A 136 11.82 13.60 11.93
N ALA A 137 11.64 14.03 13.18
CA ALA A 137 12.71 14.10 14.16
C ALA A 137 12.18 13.85 15.59
N PRO A 138 12.98 13.20 16.47
CA PRO A 138 12.67 13.15 17.90
C PRO A 138 12.85 14.55 18.51
N LEU A 139 11.80 15.07 19.16
CA LEU A 139 11.81 16.40 19.78
C LEU A 139 11.95 16.34 21.30
N GLN A 140 12.78 17.23 21.85
CA GLN A 140 12.82 17.52 23.29
C GLN A 140 11.83 18.64 23.66
N ASN A 141 11.62 19.59 22.74
CA ASN A 141 10.68 20.69 22.89
C ASN A 141 9.54 20.53 21.87
N LEU A 142 8.31 20.33 22.36
CA LEU A 142 7.13 20.18 21.51
C LEU A 142 6.76 21.46 20.73
N GLY A 143 7.29 22.63 21.14
CA GLY A 143 7.10 23.89 20.43
C GLY A 143 7.75 23.93 19.05
N ASP A 144 8.72 23.07 18.78
CA ASP A 144 9.46 23.01 17.51
C ASP A 144 8.77 22.12 16.45
N ALA A 145 7.69 21.43 16.84
CA ALA A 145 6.88 20.60 15.95
C ALA A 145 6.07 21.47 14.96
N VAL A 146 5.94 21.01 13.72
CA VAL A 146 5.04 21.64 12.76
C VAL A 146 3.59 21.36 13.19
N LYS A 147 2.88 22.46 13.44
CA LYS A 147 1.44 22.49 13.70
C LYS A 147 0.67 22.52 12.39
N PHE A 148 -0.41 21.74 12.31
CA PHE A 148 -1.28 21.64 11.14
C PHE A 148 -2.72 22.02 11.45
N ASP A 149 -3.38 22.58 10.43
CA ASP A 149 -4.83 22.71 10.34
C ASP A 149 -5.36 21.74 9.28
N MET A 150 -6.43 21.02 9.59
CA MET A 150 -7.06 20.03 8.71
C MET A 150 -8.37 20.58 8.18
N GLY A 151 -8.39 21.04 6.93
CA GLY A 151 -9.60 21.48 6.23
C GLY A 151 -10.30 20.30 5.57
N VAL A 152 -11.60 20.08 5.84
CA VAL A 152 -12.38 19.00 5.22
C VAL A 152 -13.19 19.50 4.02
N TYR A 153 -13.27 18.66 3.00
CA TYR A 153 -14.00 18.90 1.76
C TYR A 153 -15.12 17.86 1.60
N MET A 154 -16.10 18.18 0.76
CA MET A 154 -17.21 17.31 0.38
C MET A 154 -17.13 16.96 -1.10
N THR A 155 -17.41 15.71 -1.45
CA THR A 155 -17.60 15.23 -2.83
C THR A 155 -19.07 14.80 -3.02
N SER A 156 -19.37 14.13 -4.12
CA SER A 156 -20.60 13.35 -4.31
C SER A 156 -20.57 11.96 -3.66
N GLU A 157 -19.47 11.55 -3.04
CA GLU A 157 -19.27 10.22 -2.43
C GLU A 157 -19.03 10.34 -0.92
N ASP A 158 -20.10 10.20 -0.14
CA ASP A 158 -20.10 10.42 1.33
C ASP A 158 -19.21 9.45 2.12
N SER A 159 -18.70 8.38 1.51
CA SER A 159 -17.85 7.38 2.16
C SER A 159 -16.37 7.77 2.26
N ILE A 160 -15.97 8.93 1.73
CA ILE A 160 -14.58 9.38 1.67
C ILE A 160 -14.45 10.70 2.42
N LEU A 161 -13.39 10.85 3.23
CA LEU A 161 -13.06 12.10 3.93
C LEU A 161 -11.83 12.78 3.29
N PRO A 162 -12.01 13.55 2.21
CA PRO A 162 -10.94 14.33 1.61
C PRO A 162 -10.63 15.55 2.50
N VAL A 163 -9.35 15.69 2.84
CA VAL A 163 -8.82 16.78 3.65
C VAL A 163 -7.60 17.43 2.98
N THR A 164 -7.39 18.72 3.27
CA THR A 164 -6.12 19.40 3.05
C THR A 164 -5.38 19.54 4.38
N LEU A 165 -4.07 19.32 4.38
CA LEU A 165 -3.18 19.65 5.50
C LEU A 165 -2.50 20.99 5.23
N ARG A 166 -2.81 22.01 6.03
CA ARG A 166 -2.17 23.33 5.98
C ARG A 166 -1.28 23.50 7.20
N ILE A 167 -0.11 24.10 7.07
CA ILE A 167 0.71 24.47 8.23
C ILE A 167 0.07 25.67 8.93
N SER A 168 -0.24 25.53 10.22
CA SER A 168 -1.04 26.49 10.99
C SER A 168 -0.45 27.90 10.90
N GLN A 169 -1.33 28.89 10.79
CA GLN A 169 -0.96 30.32 10.67
C GLN A 169 -0.14 30.69 9.41
N THR A 170 -0.01 29.79 8.42
CA THR A 170 0.71 30.04 7.15
C THR A 170 -0.16 29.75 5.92
N PRO A 171 0.17 30.27 4.72
CA PRO A 171 -0.46 29.92 3.45
C PRO A 171 0.04 28.58 2.86
N LEU A 172 0.81 27.78 3.60
CA LEU A 172 1.52 26.60 3.05
C LEU A 172 0.70 25.31 3.26
N PHE A 173 0.40 24.65 2.15
CA PHE A 173 -0.33 23.37 2.10
C PHE A 173 0.63 22.23 1.74
N VAL A 174 0.46 21.08 2.37
CA VAL A 174 1.18 19.85 1.99
C VAL A 174 0.67 19.40 0.62
N SER A 175 1.58 19.15 -0.32
CA SER A 175 1.29 18.71 -1.69
C SER A 175 2.01 17.38 -1.99
N ALA A 176 1.22 16.38 -2.37
CA ALA A 176 1.69 15.05 -2.77
C ALA A 176 2.44 15.10 -4.11
N GLN A 177 3.58 14.40 -4.16
CA GLN A 177 4.40 14.22 -5.36
C GLN A 177 4.29 12.78 -5.89
N ASN A 178 5.24 12.35 -6.73
CA ASN A 178 5.32 10.96 -7.18
C ASN A 178 5.90 10.05 -6.07
N GLU A 179 5.95 8.74 -6.35
CA GLU A 179 6.51 7.75 -5.43
C GLU A 179 7.98 8.03 -5.10
N ASP A 180 8.33 7.88 -3.82
CA ASP A 180 9.63 8.19 -3.20
C ASP A 180 10.09 9.67 -3.28
N GLU A 181 9.29 10.57 -3.86
CA GLU A 181 9.56 12.01 -3.88
C GLU A 181 9.09 12.71 -2.58
N PRO A 182 9.84 13.71 -2.07
CA PRO A 182 9.48 14.45 -0.87
C PRO A 182 8.20 15.26 -1.07
N VAL A 183 7.37 15.36 -0.03
CA VAL A 183 6.18 16.23 -0.08
C VAL A 183 6.59 17.69 -0.19
N LEU A 184 5.88 18.46 -1.01
CA LEU A 184 6.13 19.90 -1.17
C LEU A 184 5.21 20.73 -0.27
N LEU A 185 5.68 21.93 0.06
CA LEU A 185 4.90 22.93 0.78
C LEU A 185 4.45 24.02 -0.22
N LYS A 186 3.26 23.82 -0.77
CA LYS A 186 2.66 24.65 -1.83
C LYS A 186 1.98 25.87 -1.21
N GLU A 187 2.44 27.06 -1.57
CA GLU A 187 1.81 28.32 -1.13
C GLU A 187 0.49 28.56 -1.87
N MET A 188 -0.59 28.78 -1.11
CA MET A 188 -1.91 29.16 -1.63
C MET A 188 -2.39 30.41 -0.86
N PRO A 189 -2.72 31.52 -1.56
CA PRO A 189 -3.00 32.81 -0.89
C PRO A 189 -4.27 32.79 -0.03
N GLU A 190 -5.24 31.95 -0.39
CA GLU A 190 -6.43 31.64 0.41
C GLU A 190 -6.64 30.13 0.45
N THR A 191 -7.47 29.64 1.39
CA THR A 191 -7.89 28.23 1.39
C THR A 191 -8.82 27.96 0.20
N PRO A 192 -8.47 27.04 -0.72
CA PRO A 192 -9.26 26.81 -1.94
C PRO A 192 -10.71 26.42 -1.61
N ARG A 193 -11.70 27.19 -2.08
CA ARG A 193 -13.12 26.89 -1.79
C ARG A 193 -13.64 25.69 -2.59
N ILE A 194 -13.05 25.45 -3.74
CA ILE A 194 -13.31 24.33 -4.64
C ILE A 194 -11.96 23.84 -5.13
N ILE A 195 -11.71 22.54 -5.07
CA ILE A 195 -10.53 21.89 -5.67
C ILE A 195 -11.03 20.95 -6.78
N THR A 196 -10.30 20.93 -7.89
CA THR A 196 -10.53 20.07 -9.06
C THR A 196 -9.38 19.09 -9.26
N ASP A 197 -9.52 18.12 -10.17
CA ASP A 197 -8.50 17.12 -10.49
C ASP A 197 -7.08 17.71 -10.70
N SER A 198 -6.98 18.91 -11.29
CA SER A 198 -5.74 19.67 -11.52
C SER A 198 -4.99 20.14 -10.26
N GLU A 199 -5.67 20.19 -9.12
CA GLU A 199 -5.18 20.66 -7.82
C GLU A 199 -5.38 19.58 -6.74
N SER A 200 -5.61 18.33 -7.16
CA SER A 200 -5.78 17.17 -6.28
C SER A 200 -4.50 16.75 -5.54
N ASP A 201 -3.37 17.40 -5.83
CA ASP A 201 -2.08 17.20 -5.17
C ASP A 201 -2.11 17.61 -3.69
N ILE A 202 -2.88 18.64 -3.32
CA ILE A 202 -3.03 19.08 -1.91
C ILE A 202 -4.12 18.32 -1.13
N LEU A 203 -4.81 17.37 -1.78
CA LEU A 203 -5.88 16.58 -1.18
C LEU A 203 -5.40 15.19 -0.76
N PHE A 204 -5.79 14.82 0.45
CA PHE A 204 -5.55 13.50 1.02
C PHE A 204 -6.87 12.92 1.53
N PHE A 205 -7.12 11.65 1.23
CA PHE A 205 -8.17 10.89 1.90
C PHE A 205 -7.64 10.50 3.29
N TRP A 206 -8.31 11.00 4.33
CA TRP A 206 -7.96 10.73 5.72
C TRP A 206 -8.69 9.48 6.20
N GLU A 207 -7.91 8.45 6.52
CA GLU A 207 -8.39 7.19 7.07
C GLU A 207 -7.88 7.03 8.52
N THR A 208 -8.71 6.48 9.41
CA THR A 208 -8.36 6.24 10.82
C THR A 208 -8.52 4.77 11.20
N GLN A 209 -7.54 4.23 11.91
CA GLN A 209 -7.58 2.86 12.44
C GLN A 209 -7.09 2.88 13.90
N GLY A 210 -8.02 2.87 14.85
CA GLY A 210 -7.70 3.11 16.26
C GLY A 210 -7.18 4.53 16.48
N ASN A 211 -5.97 4.66 17.03
CA ASN A 211 -5.26 5.94 17.18
C ASN A 211 -4.40 6.33 15.96
N LYS A 212 -4.28 5.45 14.95
CA LYS A 212 -3.46 5.66 13.75
C LYS A 212 -4.25 6.40 12.68
N ASN A 213 -3.57 7.34 12.02
CA ASN A 213 -4.10 8.20 10.97
C ASN A 213 -3.27 8.01 9.71
N TYR A 214 -3.94 7.85 8.57
CA TYR A 214 -3.32 7.65 7.27
C TYR A 214 -3.79 8.75 6.31
N PHE A 215 -2.88 9.27 5.50
CA PHE A 215 -3.14 10.35 4.55
C PHE A 215 -2.79 9.88 3.13
N LYS A 216 -3.78 9.31 2.46
CA LYS A 216 -3.68 8.72 1.12
C LYS A 216 -3.88 9.81 0.06
N SER A 217 -2.98 9.97 -0.90
CA SER A 217 -3.10 11.04 -1.91
C SER A 217 -4.33 10.86 -2.79
N ALA A 218 -5.06 11.96 -3.06
CA ALA A 218 -6.15 11.97 -4.03
C ALA A 218 -5.64 11.92 -5.48
N ALA A 219 -4.52 12.60 -5.77
CA ALA A 219 -3.84 12.54 -7.07
C ALA A 219 -3.27 11.14 -7.37
N ASN A 220 -2.65 10.50 -6.37
CA ASN A 220 -2.00 9.18 -6.48
C ASN A 220 -2.54 8.19 -5.43
N PRO A 221 -3.70 7.53 -5.64
CA PRO A 221 -4.39 6.71 -4.63
C PRO A 221 -3.66 5.46 -4.11
N GLN A 222 -2.47 5.14 -4.59
CA GLN A 222 -1.61 4.07 -4.05
C GLN A 222 -0.56 4.60 -3.06
N LEU A 223 -0.41 5.93 -2.96
CA LEU A 223 0.62 6.59 -2.14
C LEU A 223 0.00 7.25 -0.91
N PHE A 224 0.75 7.20 0.18
CA PHE A 224 0.47 7.85 1.46
C PHE A 224 1.60 8.80 1.80
N ILE A 225 1.30 9.85 2.58
CA ILE A 225 2.36 10.58 3.30
C ILE A 225 3.10 9.58 4.18
N ALA A 226 4.43 9.60 4.14
CA ALA A 226 5.27 8.63 4.85
C ALA A 226 6.54 9.26 5.44
N THR A 227 7.04 8.65 6.52
CA THR A 227 8.35 8.96 7.12
C THR A 227 9.29 7.77 7.00
N LYS A 228 10.59 8.04 7.03
CA LYS A 228 11.67 7.05 7.05
C LYS A 228 12.89 7.68 7.74
N PRO A 229 13.66 6.95 8.56
CA PRO A 229 14.81 7.51 9.27
C PRO A 229 15.78 8.20 8.30
N GLU A 230 16.29 9.37 8.69
CA GLU A 230 17.24 10.20 7.92
C GLU A 230 16.73 10.70 6.55
N HIS A 231 15.45 10.51 6.21
CA HIS A 231 14.85 10.98 4.96
C HIS A 231 13.84 12.11 5.22
N LEU A 232 13.54 12.88 4.18
CA LEU A 232 12.41 13.80 4.17
C LEU A 232 11.07 13.03 4.23
N VAL A 233 10.02 13.72 4.65
CA VAL A 233 8.64 13.24 4.47
C VAL A 233 8.37 13.13 2.98
N HIS A 234 7.91 11.98 2.53
CA HIS A 234 7.78 11.62 1.11
C HIS A 234 6.49 10.84 0.87
N MET A 235 6.17 10.59 -0.40
CA MET A 235 5.04 9.77 -0.79
C MET A 235 5.46 8.31 -0.98
N ALA A 236 4.86 7.36 -0.26
CA ALA A 236 5.20 5.94 -0.37
C ALA A 236 3.96 5.03 -0.32
N ARG A 237 4.07 3.80 -0.84
CA ARG A 237 3.00 2.79 -0.77
C ARG A 237 2.86 2.12 0.61
N GLY A 238 3.85 2.26 1.48
CA GLY A 238 3.97 1.56 2.76
C GLY A 238 5.42 1.20 3.06
N LEU A 239 5.63 0.03 3.68
CA LEU A 239 6.94 -0.48 4.08
C LEU A 239 7.96 -0.45 2.91
N PRO A 240 9.22 -0.04 3.14
CA PRO A 240 9.85 0.17 4.44
C PRO A 240 9.54 1.53 5.11
N SER A 241 8.80 2.42 4.45
CA SER A 241 8.40 3.71 5.03
C SER A 241 7.17 3.56 5.92
N MET A 242 7.07 4.39 6.94
CA MET A 242 5.97 4.39 7.92
C MET A 242 4.90 5.37 7.48
N THR A 243 3.66 4.90 7.35
CA THR A 243 2.53 5.69 6.82
C THR A 243 1.47 6.01 7.87
N ASP A 244 1.60 5.46 9.08
CA ASP A 244 0.73 5.72 10.22
C ASP A 244 1.26 6.86 11.09
N PHE A 245 0.38 7.81 11.37
CA PHE A 245 0.64 8.93 12.28
C PHE A 245 -0.31 8.92 13.48
N GLN A 246 0.21 9.30 14.64
CA GLN A 246 -0.61 9.76 15.75
C GLN A 246 -0.79 11.28 15.66
N ILE A 247 -2.05 11.72 15.67
CA ILE A 247 -2.42 13.13 15.85
C ILE A 247 -2.42 13.44 17.35
N SER A 248 -1.71 14.50 17.74
CA SER A 248 -1.68 15.05 19.11
C SER A 248 -1.98 16.54 19.11
#